data_AF-A0A7S4QMZ4-F1
#
_entry.id   AF-A0A7S4QMZ4-F1
#
_cell.length_a   1.000
_cell.length_b   1.000
_cell.length_c   1.000
_cell.angle_alpha   90.00
_cell.angle_beta   90.00
_cell.angle_gamma   90.00
#
_symmetry.space_group_name_H-M   'P 1'
#
loop_
_entity.id
_entity.type
_entity.pdbx_description
1 polymer ?
#
loop_
_entity_poly.entity_id
_entity_poly.type
_entity_poly.pdbx_seq_one_letter_code
_entity_poly.pdbx_strand_id
1 'polypeptide(L)'
;SVVPLRAYLFKEGLGRFCTVPYRPPKEGNLQEACMHLTNFAVNKKNSEFQTADSLAQHDEGSKRSASAVFKQIEQAHGVSAEELWGKVARLASNTLMAMRSGLVE
;
A
#
# COMPACT_ATOMS: atom_id res chain seq x y z
N SER A 1 10.99 9.85 -18.80
CA SER A 1 11.97 10.76 -19.44
C SER A 1 12.41 11.76 -18.40
N VAL A 2 13.66 12.21 -18.38
CA VAL A 2 14.17 13.13 -17.36
C VAL A 2 14.29 14.57 -17.91
N VAL A 3 14.52 14.73 -19.22
CA VAL A 3 14.56 16.02 -19.91
C VAL A 3 13.69 15.94 -21.18
N PRO A 4 12.45 16.49 -21.17
CA PRO A 4 11.73 16.99 -20.00
C PRO A 4 11.31 15.84 -19.05
N LEU A 5 11.13 16.16 -17.77
CA LEU A 5 10.65 15.18 -16.79
C LEU A 5 9.24 14.72 -17.19
N ARG A 6 9.12 13.43 -17.49
CA ARG A 6 7.86 12.74 -17.78
C ARG A 6 7.82 11.46 -16.98
N ALA A 7 6.87 11.38 -16.08
CA ALA A 7 6.58 10.23 -15.23
C ALA A 7 5.12 9.82 -15.39
N TYR A 8 4.85 8.54 -15.19
CA TYR A 8 3.52 7.97 -15.27
C TYR A 8 3.23 7.25 -13.96
N LEU A 9 2.07 7.53 -13.38
CA LEU A 9 1.56 6.79 -12.25
C LEU A 9 0.55 5.77 -12.77
N PHE A 10 0.83 4.49 -12.54
CA PHE A 10 -0.13 3.44 -12.88
C PHE A 10 -1.39 3.62 -12.03
N LYS A 11 -2.57 3.50 -12.62
CA LYS A 11 -3.86 3.80 -11.96
C LYS A 11 -4.26 2.79 -10.87
N GLU A 12 -3.40 1.82 -10.60
CA GLU A 12 -3.64 0.78 -9.61
C GLU A 12 -2.37 0.51 -8.81
N GLY A 13 -2.52 -0.13 -7.66
CA GLY A 13 -1.45 -0.53 -6.77
C GLY A 13 -1.83 -1.77 -5.96
N LEU A 14 -1.10 -1.99 -4.86
CA LEU A 14 -1.33 -3.14 -3.99
C LEU A 14 -1.34 -2.70 -2.53
N GLY A 15 -2.47 -2.89 -1.86
CA GLY A 15 -2.56 -2.90 -0.40
C GLY A 15 -2.00 -4.21 0.15
N ARG A 16 -1.06 -4.11 1.10
CA ARG A 16 -0.44 -5.25 1.78
C ARG A 16 -0.81 -5.22 3.25
N PHE A 17 -1.25 -6.35 3.78
CA PHE A 17 -1.78 -6.43 5.13
C PHE A 17 -0.98 -7.42 5.97
N CYS A 18 -0.88 -7.10 7.27
CA CYS A 18 -0.38 -7.98 8.30
C CYS A 18 -1.27 -9.22 8.43
N THR A 19 -0.67 -10.34 8.83
CA THR A 19 -1.37 -11.61 9.05
C THR A 19 -1.81 -11.78 10.50
N VAL A 20 -1.23 -11.01 11.42
CA VAL A 20 -1.65 -10.96 12.81
C VAL A 20 -2.41 -9.65 13.07
N PRO A 21 -3.58 -9.68 13.74
CA PRO A 21 -4.33 -8.47 14.07
C PRO A 21 -3.49 -7.46 14.86
N TYR A 22 -3.51 -6.21 14.39
CA TYR A 22 -2.72 -5.14 14.98
C TYR A 22 -3.10 -4.88 16.45
N ARG A 23 -2.08 -4.69 17.29
CA ARG A 23 -2.21 -4.14 18.65
C ARG A 23 -1.14 -3.06 18.83
N PRO A 24 -1.41 -1.98 19.60
CA PRO A 24 -0.40 -0.96 19.86
C PRO A 24 0.90 -1.56 20.41
N PRO A 25 2.08 -1.07 19.96
CA PRO A 25 3.37 -1.56 20.40
C PRO A 25 3.53 -1.50 21.93
N LYS A 26 3.93 -2.62 22.53
CA LYS A 26 4.29 -2.80 23.93
C LYS A 26 5.45 -3.78 24.01
N GLU A 27 6.21 -3.76 25.10
CA GLU A 27 7.39 -4.61 25.29
C GLU A 27 7.14 -6.09 24.94
N GLY A 28 5.95 -6.62 25.30
CA GLY A 28 5.55 -8.00 25.00
C GLY A 28 5.06 -8.31 23.59
N ASN A 29 4.95 -7.34 22.67
CA ASN A 29 4.50 -7.59 21.29
C ASN A 29 5.39 -6.98 20.19
N LEU A 30 6.48 -6.29 20.54
CA LEU A 30 7.38 -5.66 19.57
C LEU A 30 8.06 -6.66 18.63
N GLN A 31 8.29 -7.88 19.11
CA GLN A 31 8.94 -8.95 18.33
C GLN A 31 7.96 -9.67 17.37
N GLU A 32 6.65 -9.39 17.47
CA GLU A 32 5.65 -9.98 16.57
C GLU A 32 5.65 -9.24 15.22
N ALA A 33 6.62 -9.58 14.37
CA ALA A 33 6.82 -8.91 13.08
C ALA A 33 5.59 -8.99 12.17
N CYS A 34 4.82 -10.09 12.22
CA CYS A 34 3.61 -10.27 11.39
C CYS A 34 2.43 -9.40 11.84
N MET A 35 2.53 -8.71 12.99
CA MET A 35 1.56 -7.72 13.48
C MET A 35 1.90 -6.31 13.01
N HIS A 36 3.19 -5.98 12.93
CA HIS A 36 3.67 -4.60 12.75
C HIS A 36 4.21 -4.31 11.36
N LEU A 37 4.65 -5.33 10.62
CA LEU A 37 5.25 -5.18 9.29
C LEU A 37 4.34 -5.74 8.21
N THR A 38 3.97 -4.92 7.23
CA THR A 38 3.11 -5.32 6.09
C THR A 38 3.91 -5.95 4.94
N ASN A 39 5.22 -6.12 5.08
CA ASN A 39 6.08 -6.69 4.06
C ASN A 39 5.61 -8.09 3.66
N PHE A 40 5.42 -8.33 2.36
CA PHE A 40 5.04 -9.65 1.85
C PHE A 40 6.04 -10.74 2.25
N ALA A 41 7.34 -10.44 2.21
CA ALA A 41 8.38 -11.40 2.57
C ALA A 41 8.29 -11.89 4.03
N VAL A 42 7.79 -11.04 4.93
CA VAL A 42 7.56 -11.36 6.35
C VAL A 42 6.28 -12.19 6.49
N ASN A 43 5.20 -11.75 5.86
CA ASN A 43 3.87 -12.34 6.08
C ASN A 43 3.60 -13.63 5.28
N LYS A 44 4.23 -13.83 4.12
CA LYS A 44 3.90 -14.95 3.21
C LYS A 44 4.10 -16.35 3.79
N LYS A 45 4.86 -16.47 4.89
CA LYS A 45 5.15 -17.73 5.57
C LYS A 45 4.25 -17.96 6.80
N ASN A 46 3.48 -16.96 7.20
CA ASN A 46 2.54 -17.09 8.31
C ASN A 46 1.37 -17.99 7.88
N SER A 47 0.88 -18.84 8.77
CA SER A 47 -0.27 -19.73 8.50
C SER A 47 -1.55 -18.95 8.16
N GLU A 48 -1.67 -17.74 8.69
CA GLU A 48 -2.82 -16.86 8.47
C GLU A 48 -2.71 -16.04 7.17
N PHE A 49 -1.69 -16.30 6.34
CA PHE A 49 -1.56 -15.63 5.06
C PHE A 49 -2.63 -16.10 4.07
N GLN A 50 -3.52 -15.19 3.70
CA GLN A 50 -4.60 -15.47 2.77
C GLN A 50 -4.24 -14.99 1.37
N THR A 51 -4.17 -15.94 0.43
CA THR A 51 -4.08 -15.66 -1.01
C THR A 51 -5.48 -15.46 -1.58
N ALA A 52 -5.65 -14.42 -2.39
CA ALA A 52 -6.80 -14.30 -3.26
C ALA A 52 -6.63 -15.33 -4.41
N ASP A 53 -7.06 -16.57 -4.19
CA ASP A 53 -6.87 -17.69 -5.13
C ASP A 53 -7.87 -17.66 -6.30
N SER A 54 -8.84 -16.74 -6.27
CA SER A 54 -9.83 -16.58 -7.33
C SER A 54 -10.04 -15.11 -7.69
N LEU A 55 -10.42 -14.86 -8.96
CA LEU A 55 -10.78 -13.52 -9.44
C LEU A 55 -11.91 -12.88 -8.63
N ALA A 56 -12.73 -13.68 -7.95
CA ALA A 56 -13.83 -13.24 -7.09
C ALA A 56 -13.36 -12.74 -5.71
N GLN A 57 -12.15 -13.08 -5.28
CA GLN A 57 -11.59 -12.73 -3.96
C GLN A 57 -10.48 -11.68 -4.04
N HIS A 58 -10.35 -10.97 -5.16
CA HIS A 58 -9.31 -9.94 -5.37
C HIS A 58 -9.33 -8.81 -4.32
N ASP A 59 -10.46 -8.66 -3.63
CA ASP A 59 -10.73 -7.65 -2.60
C ASP A 59 -10.63 -8.22 -1.17
N GLU A 60 -10.22 -9.49 -1.04
CA GLU A 60 -10.03 -10.23 0.21
C GLU A 60 -8.57 -10.69 0.38
N GLY A 61 -8.20 -11.05 1.60
CA GLY A 61 -6.87 -11.59 1.92
C GLY A 61 -5.75 -10.57 2.13
N SER A 62 -4.51 -11.08 2.22
CA SER A 62 -3.35 -10.31 2.68
C SER A 62 -2.72 -9.41 1.60
N LYS A 63 -3.24 -9.48 0.37
CA LYS A 63 -2.82 -8.68 -0.80
C LYS A 63 -4.06 -8.28 -1.60
N ARG A 64 -4.37 -7.00 -1.67
CA ARG A 64 -5.59 -6.47 -2.32
C ARG A 64 -5.26 -5.32 -3.26
N SER A 65 -6.09 -5.08 -4.28
CA SER A 65 -5.92 -3.89 -5.13
C SER A 65 -6.02 -2.60 -4.29
N ALA A 66 -5.27 -1.57 -4.66
CA ALA A 66 -5.36 -0.28 -3.97
C ALA A 66 -6.74 0.35 -4.17
N SER A 67 -7.37 0.18 -5.35
CA SER A 67 -8.74 0.64 -5.58
C SER A 67 -9.76 0.01 -4.62
N ALA A 68 -9.69 -1.31 -4.38
CA ALA A 68 -10.57 -1.98 -3.43
C ALA A 68 -10.35 -1.47 -2.00
N VAL A 69 -9.09 -1.30 -1.59
CA VAL A 69 -8.75 -0.77 -0.27
C VAL A 69 -9.26 0.65 -0.09
N PHE A 70 -9.08 1.52 -1.08
CA PHE A 70 -9.56 2.91 -1.00
C PHE A 70 -11.08 2.99 -1.00
N LYS A 71 -11.76 2.16 -1.81
CA LYS A 71 -13.21 2.05 -1.78
C LYS A 71 -13.73 1.56 -0.43
N GLN A 72 -13.04 0.60 0.20
CA GLN A 72 -13.37 0.14 1.55
C GLN A 72 -13.22 1.28 2.58
N ILE A 73 -12.16 2.07 2.50
CA ILE A 73 -11.95 3.24 3.38
C ILE A 73 -13.03 4.29 3.17
N GLU A 74 -13.40 4.57 1.92
CA GLU A 74 -14.47 5.50 1.57
C GLU A 74 -15.81 5.06 2.16
N GLN A 75 -16.15 3.78 2.05
CA GLN A 75 -17.38 3.22 2.63
C GLN A 75 -17.38 3.25 4.16
N ALA A 76 -16.24 3.01 4.81
CA ALA A 76 -16.14 2.92 6.26
C ALA A 76 -15.96 4.29 6.95
N HIS A 77 -15.33 5.25 6.29
CA HIS A 77 -14.87 6.50 6.90
C HIS A 77 -15.27 7.77 6.14
N GLY A 78 -15.93 7.65 4.98
CA GLY A 78 -16.41 8.79 4.19
C GLY A 78 -15.32 9.61 3.49
N VAL A 79 -14.08 9.10 3.44
CA VAL A 79 -12.96 9.75 2.75
C VAL A 79 -12.90 9.26 1.31
N SER A 80 -12.96 10.16 0.33
CA SER A 80 -13.06 9.75 -1.07
C SER A 80 -11.83 8.99 -1.56
N ALA A 81 -12.04 7.91 -2.32
CA ALA A 81 -10.97 7.16 -2.94
C ALA A 81 -10.16 8.01 -3.94
N GLU A 82 -10.82 8.94 -4.64
CA GLU A 82 -10.18 9.90 -5.54
C GLU A 82 -9.27 10.87 -4.78
N GLU A 83 -9.72 11.36 -3.62
CA GLU A 83 -8.92 12.24 -2.78
C GLU A 83 -7.66 11.54 -2.25
N LEU A 84 -7.80 10.29 -1.78
CA LEU A 84 -6.67 9.48 -1.32
C LEU A 84 -5.67 9.24 -2.44
N TRP A 85 -6.14 8.88 -3.63
CA TRP A 85 -5.26 8.67 -4.78
C TRP A 85 -4.58 9.97 -5.23
N GLY A 86 -5.29 11.10 -5.19
CA GLY A 86 -4.73 12.42 -5.45
C GLY A 86 -3.58 12.78 -4.50
N LYS A 87 -3.70 12.44 -3.21
CA LYS A 87 -2.62 12.62 -2.22
C LYS A 87 -1.39 11.78 -2.56
N VAL A 88 -1.57 10.52 -2.97
CA VAL A 88 -0.48 9.64 -3.41
C VAL A 88 0.21 10.21 -4.66
N ALA A 89 -0.57 10.64 -5.65
CA ALA A 89 -0.04 11.22 -6.89
C ALA A 89 0.77 12.49 -6.63
N ARG A 90 0.29 13.35 -5.72
CA ARG A 90 1.01 14.55 -5.30
C ARG A 90 2.32 14.22 -4.59
N LEU A 91 2.32 13.24 -3.68
CA LEU A 91 3.53 12.80 -2.99
C LEU A 91 4.58 12.26 -3.97
N ALA A 92 4.17 11.42 -4.93
CA ALA A 92 5.05 10.90 -5.96
C ALA A 92 5.63 12.02 -6.84
N SER A 93 4.79 12.96 -7.29
CA SER A 93 5.22 14.11 -8.09
C SER A 93 6.23 14.98 -7.34
N ASN A 94 5.93 15.34 -6.08
CA ASN A 94 6.83 16.16 -5.25
C ASN A 94 8.18 15.48 -5.03
N THR A 95 8.18 14.17 -4.80
CA THR A 95 9.41 13.39 -4.61
C THR A 95 10.27 13.40 -5.87
N LEU A 96 9.66 13.15 -7.04
CA LEU A 96 10.36 13.18 -8.32
C LEU A 96 10.92 14.59 -8.65
N MET A 97 10.17 15.64 -8.31
CA MET A 97 10.61 17.02 -8.47
C MET A 97 11.80 17.35 -7.58
N ALA A 98 11.79 16.90 -6.31
CA ALA A 98 12.90 17.08 -5.39
C ALA A 98 14.18 16.37 -5.86
N MET A 99 14.04 15.23 -6.55
CA MET A 99 15.16 14.47 -7.11
C MET A 99 15.63 14.98 -8.48
N ARG A 100 14.90 15.90 -9.11
CA ARG A 100 15.12 16.26 -10.52
C ARG A 100 16.54 16.74 -10.81
N SER A 101 17.14 17.56 -9.95
CA SER A 101 18.50 18.07 -10.17
C SER A 101 19.52 16.94 -10.26
N GLY A 102 19.52 16.01 -9.30
CA GLY A 102 20.44 14.86 -9.29
C GLY A 102 20.13 13.77 -10.32
N LEU A 103 19.03 13.88 -11.07
CA LEU A 103 18.71 12.97 -12.18
C LEU A 103 19.18 13.49 -13.54
N VAL A 104 19.49 14.78 -13.64
CA VAL A 104 19.90 15.45 -14.89
C VAL A 104 21.43 15.58 -15.01
N GLU A 105 22.16 15.42 -13.90
CA GLU A 105 23.62 15.23 -13.88
C GLU A 105 24.02 13.85 -14.43
#